data_AF-A9FBC6-F1
#
_entry.id   AF-A9FBC6-F1
#
_cell.length_a   1.000
_cell.length_b   1.000
_cell.length_c   1.000
_cell.angle_alpha   90.00
_cell.angle_beta   90.00
_cell.angle_gamma   90.00
#
_symmetry.space_group_name_H-M   'P 1'
#
loop_
_entity.id
_entity.type
_entity.pdbx_description
1 polymer ?
#
loop_
_entity_poly.entity_id
_entity_poly.type
_entity_poly.pdbx_seq_one_letter_code
_entity_poly.pdbx_strand_id
1 'polypeptide(L)'
;MTASARRVAPRDPLGESPPREGRPMGGNKGKKASKVDKASKADKASKVDKASKAGKKDARRLRKGKPSDADPASLIAAARRGAFVDEMPERAFAHFRPLAEQVPTADLPIFTGQPLLMRANVKIALAAVEPHLPAAVSALREPRLKDVFELPSLVMALDFATARVPVAKLSAGEIEKMLAEGAPWRELMLTFLEVASHPLLGLLPRERVAAVRAGSGKLDKARDFVALPGLFAEFSSALEGKHPFPADKLDLLATLGGALVQQVRPGNAAATVAKRTPESILRDQLASLVADRYDQLQVLAAVALGKRKADELLPALRSAVSFGSTETADAPESPPASGTAERPGANGTAERPGANGTAEMPEG
;
A
#
# COMPACT_ATOMS: atom_id res chain seq x y z
N MET A 1 -0.44 60.86 32.99
CA MET A 1 0.80 61.56 33.42
C MET A 1 1.22 60.99 34.78
N THR A 2 2.46 60.48 34.84
CA THR A 2 3.36 60.31 36.01
C THR A 2 2.80 59.67 37.30
N ALA A 3 3.08 58.39 37.58
CA ALA A 3 4.32 57.79 38.12
C ALA A 3 4.44 57.88 39.66
N SER A 4 4.53 56.74 40.36
CA SER A 4 5.83 56.23 40.85
C SER A 4 5.66 55.02 41.79
N ALA A 5 6.68 54.17 41.75
CA ALA A 5 6.74 52.81 42.27
C ALA A 5 7.12 52.71 43.76
N ARG A 6 6.80 51.57 44.39
CA ARG A 6 7.63 50.99 45.47
C ARG A 6 7.63 49.47 45.45
N ARG A 7 8.83 48.91 45.30
CA ARG A 7 9.21 47.51 45.51
C ARG A 7 9.11 47.14 46.99
N VAL A 8 8.64 45.94 47.30
CA VAL A 8 9.05 45.17 48.49
C VAL A 8 9.05 43.68 48.12
N ALA A 9 10.17 43.01 48.36
CA ALA A 9 10.37 41.57 48.25
C ALA A 9 10.14 40.89 49.61
N PRO A 10 9.86 39.57 49.64
CA PRO A 10 10.39 38.69 50.68
C PRO A 10 11.11 37.49 50.03
N ARG A 11 12.41 37.27 50.28
CA ARG A 11 13.02 36.52 51.41
C ARG A 11 12.75 35.01 51.37
N ASP A 12 13.77 34.29 50.93
CA ASP A 12 14.02 32.87 51.20
C ASP A 12 14.18 32.58 52.71
N PRO A 13 13.86 31.36 53.14
CA PRO A 13 14.64 30.62 54.13
C PRO A 13 15.26 29.36 53.47
N LEU A 14 16.59 29.16 53.52
CA LEU A 14 17.27 28.37 54.56
C LEU A 14 16.43 27.13 54.93
N GLY A 15 16.79 25.87 54.66
CA GLY A 15 18.06 25.24 54.35
C GLY A 15 18.01 23.89 55.08
N GLU A 16 18.22 22.77 54.38
CA GLU A 16 18.56 21.50 55.04
C GLU A 16 19.08 20.46 54.03
N SER A 17 20.32 20.05 54.28
CA SER A 17 21.04 18.87 53.76
C SER A 17 22.18 18.65 54.76
N PRO A 18 22.75 17.44 54.96
CA PRO A 18 22.37 16.08 54.58
C PRO A 18 22.46 15.12 55.82
N PRO A 19 22.60 13.77 55.66
CA PRO A 19 23.97 13.25 55.54
C PRO A 19 24.16 12.12 54.51
N ARG A 20 25.42 12.04 54.07
CA ARG A 20 26.07 10.93 53.34
C ARG A 20 26.16 9.69 54.23
N GLU A 21 26.13 8.50 53.61
CA GLU A 21 27.06 7.39 53.87
C GLU A 21 26.73 6.17 52.96
N GLY A 22 27.76 5.43 52.50
CA GLY A 22 27.55 4.06 51.99
C GLY A 22 28.06 3.70 50.58
N ARG A 23 29.32 3.99 50.24
CA ARG A 23 30.18 3.07 49.45
C ARG A 23 31.38 2.78 50.35
N PRO A 24 32.00 1.57 50.37
CA PRO A 24 32.72 1.08 49.19
C PRO A 24 32.98 -0.46 49.10
N MET A 25 33.72 -0.86 48.04
CA MET A 25 34.51 -2.10 47.84
C MET A 25 33.73 -3.41 47.73
N GLY A 26 34.08 -4.42 46.94
CA GLY A 26 35.24 -4.85 46.14
C GLY A 26 34.89 -6.30 45.69
N GLY A 27 35.59 -7.09 44.88
CA GLY A 27 36.79 -7.07 44.05
C GLY A 27 36.60 -8.26 43.07
N ASN A 28 37.01 -8.17 41.81
CA ASN A 28 38.30 -8.58 41.25
C ASN A 28 38.84 -9.99 41.61
N LYS A 29 39.40 -10.64 40.57
CA LYS A 29 40.13 -11.92 40.46
C LYS A 29 39.25 -13.16 40.22
N GLY A 30 39.53 -14.05 39.27
CA GLY A 30 40.62 -14.16 38.31
C GLY A 30 40.91 -15.64 37.96
N LYS A 31 41.23 -15.88 36.69
CA LYS A 31 42.16 -16.90 36.11
C LYS A 31 41.95 -18.41 36.33
N LYS A 32 42.46 -19.12 35.29
CA LYS A 32 42.95 -20.51 35.16
C LYS A 32 41.90 -21.51 34.64
N ALA A 33 42.07 -22.22 33.51
CA ALA A 33 43.21 -22.93 32.91
C ALA A 33 43.67 -24.19 33.67
N SER A 34 43.23 -25.35 33.16
CA SER A 34 43.79 -26.72 33.27
C SER A 34 42.99 -27.55 32.24
N LYS A 35 43.47 -28.29 31.24
CA LYS A 35 44.68 -29.01 30.87
C LYS A 35 45.20 -30.04 31.88
N VAL A 36 45.35 -31.26 31.32
CA VAL A 36 45.95 -32.51 31.82
C VAL A 36 44.93 -33.33 32.63
N ASP A 37 44.50 -34.52 32.18
CA ASP A 37 45.32 -35.74 32.23
C ASP A 37 45.32 -36.65 30.99
N LYS A 38 46.49 -37.28 30.84
CA LYS A 38 46.94 -38.23 29.82
C LYS A 38 47.44 -39.45 30.59
N ALA A 39 46.89 -40.63 30.35
CA ALA A 39 47.50 -41.94 30.63
C ALA A 39 46.73 -43.01 29.83
N SER A 40 47.20 -43.40 28.65
CA SER A 40 48.14 -44.50 28.39
C SER A 40 47.55 -45.91 28.56
N LYS A 41 47.34 -46.62 27.44
CA LYS A 41 47.85 -47.98 27.30
C LYS A 41 48.09 -48.33 25.84
N ALA A 42 49.31 -48.79 25.59
CA ALA A 42 49.86 -49.18 24.31
C ALA A 42 49.53 -50.64 23.95
N ASP A 43 49.83 -50.94 22.69
CA ASP A 43 50.21 -52.23 22.12
C ASP A 43 49.12 -53.29 21.85
N LYS A 44 48.74 -53.38 20.57
CA LYS A 44 49.06 -54.59 19.78
C LYS A 44 49.13 -54.29 18.29
N ALA A 45 50.34 -54.45 17.76
CA ALA A 45 50.63 -54.56 16.34
C ALA A 45 50.15 -55.90 15.78
N SER A 46 49.72 -55.91 14.52
CA SER A 46 50.05 -56.85 13.43
C SER A 46 48.92 -56.82 12.39
N LYS A 47 49.16 -56.23 11.21
CA LYS A 47 49.73 -56.86 10.01
C LYS A 47 48.68 -57.63 9.22
N VAL A 48 47.94 -56.93 8.35
CA VAL A 48 47.53 -57.46 7.03
C VAL A 48 47.58 -56.32 6.02
N ASP A 49 48.70 -56.24 5.32
CA ASP A 49 48.78 -55.63 3.99
C ASP A 49 47.89 -56.40 3.02
N LYS A 50 47.50 -55.70 1.94
CA LYS A 50 47.15 -56.26 0.62
C LYS A 50 45.67 -56.54 0.33
N ALA A 51 44.82 -55.49 0.38
CA ALA A 51 43.54 -55.50 -0.37
C ALA A 51 42.99 -54.11 -0.79
N SER A 52 43.73 -53.01 -0.64
CA SER A 52 43.18 -51.64 -0.81
C SER A 52 43.61 -50.90 -2.07
N LYS A 53 44.09 -51.60 -3.11
CA LYS A 53 44.57 -50.97 -4.36
C LYS A 53 43.73 -51.23 -5.62
N ALA A 54 42.61 -51.95 -5.53
CA ALA A 54 41.67 -52.13 -6.63
C ALA A 54 40.43 -51.20 -6.55
N GLY A 55 39.96 -50.82 -5.36
CA GLY A 55 38.75 -49.98 -5.20
C GLY A 55 38.93 -48.47 -5.36
N LYS A 56 40.17 -47.97 -5.56
CA LYS A 56 40.46 -46.52 -5.60
C LYS A 56 40.51 -45.93 -7.01
N LYS A 57 40.44 -46.77 -8.06
CA LYS A 57 40.38 -46.32 -9.46
C LYS A 57 38.94 -46.12 -9.96
N ASP A 58 37.97 -46.86 -9.41
CA ASP A 58 36.56 -46.71 -9.80
C ASP A 58 35.85 -45.58 -9.03
N ALA A 59 36.25 -45.30 -7.78
CA ALA A 59 35.73 -44.16 -7.03
C ALA A 59 36.25 -42.78 -7.53
N ARG A 60 37.27 -42.75 -8.39
CA ARG A 60 37.80 -41.50 -8.99
C ARG A 60 37.28 -41.23 -10.41
N ARG A 61 36.61 -42.20 -11.05
CA ARG A 61 35.98 -42.03 -12.37
C ARG A 61 34.52 -41.55 -12.31
N LEU A 62 33.88 -41.58 -11.14
CA LEU A 62 32.50 -41.08 -10.93
C LEU A 62 32.41 -39.62 -10.44
N ARG A 63 33.53 -38.90 -10.32
CA ARG A 63 33.55 -37.49 -9.83
C ARG A 63 34.14 -36.51 -10.83
N LYS A 64 33.88 -36.72 -12.12
CA LYS A 64 34.24 -35.78 -13.18
C LYS A 64 33.13 -35.63 -14.24
N GLY A 65 31.87 -35.61 -13.80
CA GLY A 65 30.81 -34.97 -14.59
C GLY A 65 30.83 -33.49 -14.23
N LYS A 66 31.07 -32.62 -15.21
CA LYS A 66 30.75 -31.19 -15.04
C LYS A 66 29.25 -31.09 -14.71
N PRO A 67 28.80 -30.14 -13.88
CA PRO A 67 27.38 -29.85 -13.71
C PRO A 67 26.67 -29.35 -14.98
N SER A 68 27.34 -29.35 -16.14
CA SER A 68 26.91 -28.70 -17.40
C SER A 68 26.12 -29.60 -18.35
N ASP A 69 25.92 -30.89 -18.04
CA ASP A 69 25.34 -31.84 -19.00
C ASP A 69 23.87 -32.19 -18.70
N ALA A 70 23.26 -31.54 -17.71
CA ALA A 70 21.83 -31.68 -17.48
C ALA A 70 21.07 -30.88 -18.56
N ASP A 71 20.25 -31.57 -19.33
CA ASP A 71 19.36 -30.97 -20.32
C ASP A 71 18.53 -29.82 -19.69
N PRO A 72 18.58 -28.59 -20.24
CA PRO A 72 17.84 -27.44 -19.70
C PRO A 72 16.35 -27.69 -19.55
N ALA A 73 15.74 -28.44 -20.47
CA ALA A 73 14.31 -28.77 -20.39
C ALA A 73 14.01 -29.65 -19.17
N SER A 74 14.88 -30.63 -18.89
CA SER A 74 14.79 -31.48 -17.71
C SER A 74 14.92 -30.69 -16.40
N LEU A 75 15.82 -29.70 -16.33
CA LEU A 75 15.99 -28.81 -15.17
C LEU A 75 14.75 -27.93 -14.94
N ILE A 76 14.21 -27.35 -16.02
CA ILE A 76 12.98 -26.54 -15.96
C ILE A 76 11.81 -27.39 -15.47
N ALA A 77 11.61 -28.58 -16.05
CA ALA A 77 10.53 -29.47 -15.66
C ALA A 77 10.65 -29.94 -14.21
N ALA A 78 11.87 -30.22 -13.73
CA ALA A 78 12.13 -30.57 -12.33
C ALA A 78 11.80 -29.40 -11.39
N ALA A 79 12.21 -28.19 -11.73
CA ALA A 79 11.91 -26.99 -10.95
C ALA A 79 10.40 -26.72 -10.88
N ARG A 80 9.66 -26.87 -11.99
CA ARG A 80 8.19 -26.75 -12.01
C ARG A 80 7.51 -27.74 -11.09
N ARG A 81 7.90 -29.01 -11.13
CA ARG A 81 7.34 -30.05 -10.25
C ARG A 81 7.65 -29.80 -8.77
N GLY A 82 8.81 -29.21 -8.48
CA GLY A 82 9.25 -28.91 -7.12
C GLY A 82 8.79 -27.56 -6.57
N ALA A 83 8.18 -26.71 -7.40
CA ALA A 83 7.69 -25.39 -7.03
C ALA A 83 6.32 -25.50 -6.33
N PHE A 84 6.15 -24.71 -5.28
CA PHE A 84 4.84 -24.52 -4.66
C PHE A 84 3.94 -23.64 -5.55
N VAL A 85 2.83 -24.20 -6.03
CA VAL A 85 1.90 -23.53 -6.97
C VAL A 85 0.46 -23.44 -6.46
N ASP A 86 0.22 -23.72 -5.18
CA ASP A 86 -1.12 -23.55 -4.60
C ASP A 86 -1.46 -22.05 -4.53
N GLU A 87 -2.57 -21.66 -5.14
CA GLU A 87 -3.04 -20.27 -5.17
C GLU A 87 -4.03 -19.96 -4.03
N MET A 88 -4.36 -20.92 -3.15
CA MET A 88 -5.16 -20.65 -1.96
C MET A 88 -4.38 -19.73 -1.00
N PRO A 89 -4.88 -18.50 -0.70
CA PRO A 89 -4.11 -17.48 0.02
C PRO A 89 -3.57 -17.95 1.38
N GLU A 90 -4.36 -18.68 2.15
CA GLU A 90 -3.99 -19.20 3.47
C GLU A 90 -2.86 -20.24 3.42
N ARG A 91 -2.91 -21.15 2.44
CA ARG A 91 -1.90 -22.20 2.25
C ARG A 91 -0.60 -21.61 1.73
N ALA A 92 -0.69 -20.70 0.77
CA ALA A 92 0.46 -19.94 0.30
C ALA A 92 1.11 -19.16 1.45
N PHE A 93 0.31 -18.47 2.25
CA PHE A 93 0.82 -17.76 3.43
C PHE A 93 1.52 -18.69 4.41
N ALA A 94 0.91 -19.83 4.77
CA ALA A 94 1.53 -20.81 5.66
C ALA A 94 2.86 -21.36 5.10
N HIS A 95 2.94 -21.57 3.79
CA HIS A 95 4.15 -22.04 3.12
C HIS A 95 5.29 -21.02 3.14
N PHE A 96 5.01 -19.75 2.80
CA PHE A 96 6.05 -18.72 2.65
C PHE A 96 6.38 -17.96 3.94
N ARG A 97 5.52 -18.02 4.96
CA ARG A 97 5.77 -17.39 6.26
C ARG A 97 7.15 -17.70 6.87
N PRO A 98 7.60 -18.97 7.01
CA PRO A 98 8.91 -19.26 7.60
C PRO A 98 10.08 -18.71 6.78
N LEU A 99 9.90 -18.49 5.46
CA LEU A 99 10.91 -17.86 4.60
C LEU A 99 10.90 -16.33 4.78
N ALA A 100 9.72 -15.73 4.89
CA ALA A 100 9.58 -14.30 5.14
C ALA A 100 10.15 -13.90 6.51
N GLU A 101 9.93 -14.70 7.55
CA GLU A 101 10.44 -14.42 8.90
C GLU A 101 11.99 -14.41 8.97
N GLN A 102 12.67 -15.00 7.98
CA GLN A 102 14.14 -14.94 7.85
C GLN A 102 14.65 -13.64 7.23
N VAL A 103 13.78 -12.84 6.60
CA VAL A 103 14.15 -11.55 6.01
C VAL A 103 14.51 -10.58 7.14
N PRO A 104 15.70 -9.96 7.14
CA PRO A 104 16.09 -9.00 8.16
C PRO A 104 15.09 -7.84 8.29
N THR A 105 14.75 -7.48 9.51
CA THR A 105 13.84 -6.36 9.79
C THR A 105 14.54 -5.01 9.85
N ALA A 106 15.88 -5.00 9.90
CA ALA A 106 16.69 -3.78 9.82
C ALA A 106 16.51 -3.16 8.43
N ASP A 107 16.18 -1.87 8.39
CA ASP A 107 15.93 -1.11 7.16
C ASP A 107 14.84 -1.67 6.23
N LEU A 108 13.95 -2.51 6.77
CA LEU A 108 12.89 -3.14 6.00
C LEU A 108 11.95 -2.09 5.38
N PRO A 109 11.84 -2.00 4.04
CA PRO A 109 10.98 -1.04 3.37
C PRO A 109 9.52 -1.25 3.75
N ILE A 110 8.79 -0.16 3.95
CA ILE A 110 7.33 -0.24 4.15
C ILE A 110 6.69 -0.64 2.82
N PHE A 111 5.87 -1.68 2.83
CA PHE A 111 5.08 -2.02 1.67
C PHE A 111 3.93 -1.03 1.47
N THR A 112 3.90 -0.41 0.29
CA THR A 112 2.88 0.56 -0.14
C THR A 112 2.20 0.17 -1.48
N GLY A 113 2.47 -1.03 -1.98
CA GLY A 113 1.96 -1.50 -3.28
C GLY A 113 0.60 -2.20 -3.20
N GLN A 114 0.11 -2.64 -4.35
CA GLN A 114 -1.09 -3.47 -4.47
C GLN A 114 -0.71 -4.92 -4.85
N PRO A 115 -0.92 -5.92 -3.98
CA PRO A 115 -0.54 -7.31 -4.25
C PRO A 115 -1.20 -7.88 -5.52
N LEU A 116 -2.47 -7.55 -5.78
CA LEU A 116 -3.17 -8.03 -6.98
C LEU A 116 -2.56 -7.48 -8.28
N LEU A 117 -2.15 -6.21 -8.29
CA LEU A 117 -1.40 -5.62 -9.42
C LEU A 117 -0.06 -6.34 -9.62
N MET A 118 0.69 -6.56 -8.53
CA MET A 118 1.95 -7.30 -8.58
C MET A 118 1.75 -8.71 -9.14
N ARG A 119 0.65 -9.38 -8.80
CA ARG A 119 0.32 -10.73 -9.31
C ARG A 119 0.11 -10.71 -10.82
N ALA A 120 -0.65 -9.72 -11.32
CA ALA A 120 -0.86 -9.56 -12.76
C ALA A 120 0.47 -9.35 -13.49
N ASN A 121 1.30 -8.43 -12.99
CA ASN A 121 2.62 -8.14 -13.55
C ASN A 121 3.55 -9.35 -13.52
N VAL A 122 3.57 -10.11 -12.42
CA VAL A 122 4.34 -11.36 -12.28
C VAL A 122 3.89 -12.41 -13.30
N LYS A 123 2.58 -12.60 -13.50
CA LYS A 123 2.06 -13.56 -14.49
C LYS A 123 2.47 -13.18 -15.92
N ILE A 124 2.36 -11.89 -16.26
CA ILE A 124 2.80 -11.35 -17.55
C ILE A 124 4.30 -11.57 -17.74
N ALA A 125 5.11 -11.21 -16.74
CA ALA A 125 6.56 -11.35 -16.76
C ALA A 125 6.99 -12.82 -16.94
N LEU A 126 6.39 -13.75 -16.19
CA LEU A 126 6.67 -15.18 -16.31
C LEU A 126 6.34 -15.71 -17.70
N ALA A 127 5.16 -15.37 -18.24
CA ALA A 127 4.75 -15.77 -19.58
C ALA A 127 5.71 -15.24 -20.66
N ALA A 128 6.23 -14.02 -20.48
CA ALA A 128 7.18 -13.40 -21.40
C ALA A 128 8.58 -14.04 -21.36
N VAL A 129 9.04 -14.48 -20.18
CA VAL A 129 10.34 -15.15 -20.02
C VAL A 129 10.30 -16.62 -20.42
N GLU A 130 9.13 -17.26 -20.35
CA GLU A 130 8.92 -18.70 -20.62
C GLU A 130 9.68 -19.22 -21.85
N PRO A 131 9.58 -18.60 -23.04
CA PRO A 131 10.22 -19.12 -24.26
C PRO A 131 11.75 -19.05 -24.21
N HIS A 132 12.29 -18.24 -23.30
CA HIS A 132 13.71 -17.91 -23.18
C HIS A 132 14.40 -18.62 -22.01
N LEU A 133 13.63 -19.34 -21.18
CA LEU A 133 14.17 -20.10 -20.04
C LEU A 133 15.27 -21.10 -20.43
N PRO A 134 15.18 -21.87 -21.53
CA PRO A 134 16.25 -22.80 -21.89
C PRO A 134 17.61 -22.11 -22.12
N ALA A 135 17.58 -20.91 -22.71
CA ALA A 135 18.78 -20.10 -22.93
C ALA A 135 19.35 -19.59 -21.60
N ALA A 136 18.50 -19.06 -20.70
CA ALA A 136 18.91 -18.62 -19.37
C ALA A 136 19.54 -19.76 -18.55
N VAL A 137 18.91 -20.93 -18.55
CA VAL A 137 19.34 -22.11 -17.78
C VAL A 137 20.66 -22.66 -18.30
N SER A 138 20.88 -22.62 -19.61
CA SER A 138 22.16 -23.05 -20.20
C SER A 138 23.31 -22.11 -19.83
N ALA A 139 23.02 -20.82 -19.67
CA ALA A 139 24.02 -19.80 -19.36
C ALA A 139 24.31 -19.65 -17.86
N LEU A 140 23.35 -19.98 -16.98
CA LEU A 140 23.47 -19.83 -15.54
C LEU A 140 23.87 -21.13 -14.85
N ARG A 141 24.82 -21.01 -13.92
CA ARG A 141 25.22 -22.14 -13.07
C ARG A 141 24.13 -22.55 -12.07
N GLU A 142 23.33 -21.60 -11.61
CA GLU A 142 22.28 -21.82 -10.61
C GLU A 142 21.08 -20.88 -10.87
N PRO A 143 20.20 -21.22 -11.82
CA PRO A 143 19.14 -20.31 -12.30
C PRO A 143 17.97 -20.07 -11.33
N ARG A 144 18.02 -20.58 -10.09
CA ARG A 144 16.96 -20.44 -9.05
C ARG A 144 15.51 -20.54 -9.56
N LEU A 145 15.26 -21.42 -10.53
CA LEU A 145 13.99 -21.52 -11.25
C LEU A 145 12.79 -21.80 -10.32
N LYS A 146 13.02 -22.58 -9.27
CA LYS A 146 11.98 -22.90 -8.29
C LYS A 146 11.43 -21.62 -7.64
N ASP A 147 12.30 -20.70 -7.21
CA ASP A 147 11.89 -19.46 -6.56
C ASP A 147 11.04 -18.59 -7.49
N VAL A 148 11.40 -18.58 -8.78
CA VAL A 148 10.71 -17.85 -9.85
C VAL A 148 9.33 -18.44 -10.14
N PHE A 149 9.21 -19.77 -10.23
CA PHE A 149 7.91 -20.43 -10.45
C PHE A 149 6.96 -20.30 -9.25
N GLU A 150 7.49 -20.11 -8.05
CA GLU A 150 6.72 -19.88 -6.83
C GLU A 150 6.19 -18.45 -6.68
N LEU A 151 6.66 -17.49 -7.50
CA LEU A 151 6.29 -16.07 -7.42
C LEU A 151 4.77 -15.83 -7.37
N PRO A 152 3.93 -16.46 -8.22
CA PRO A 152 2.49 -16.22 -8.18
C PRO A 152 1.87 -16.59 -6.83
N SER A 153 2.24 -17.74 -6.27
CA SER A 153 1.78 -18.19 -4.95
C SER A 153 2.34 -17.31 -3.82
N LEU A 154 3.59 -16.85 -3.93
CA LEU A 154 4.16 -15.93 -2.97
C LEU A 154 3.42 -14.58 -2.96
N VAL A 155 2.98 -14.08 -4.11
CA VAL A 155 2.15 -12.87 -4.16
C VAL A 155 0.78 -13.11 -3.52
N MET A 156 0.20 -14.32 -3.63
CA MET A 156 -1.03 -14.67 -2.90
C MET A 156 -0.82 -14.67 -1.38
N ALA A 157 0.35 -15.11 -0.90
CA ALA A 157 0.72 -14.99 0.50
C ALA A 157 0.81 -13.53 0.96
N LEU A 158 1.39 -12.65 0.13
CA LEU A 158 1.47 -11.21 0.40
C LEU A 158 0.07 -10.56 0.43
N ASP A 159 -0.82 -10.94 -0.48
CA ASP A 159 -2.20 -10.47 -0.51
C ASP A 159 -2.93 -10.82 0.80
N PHE A 160 -2.84 -12.09 1.21
CA PHE A 160 -3.38 -12.56 2.48
C PHE A 160 -2.78 -11.81 3.69
N ALA A 161 -1.47 -11.60 3.70
CA ALA A 161 -0.80 -10.85 4.77
C ALA A 161 -1.25 -9.38 4.82
N THR A 162 -1.47 -8.77 3.66
CA THR A 162 -1.96 -7.38 3.54
C THR A 162 -3.36 -7.24 4.15
N ALA A 163 -4.25 -8.20 3.89
CA ALA A 163 -5.60 -8.22 4.46
C ALA A 163 -5.63 -8.40 5.99
N ARG A 164 -4.57 -8.95 6.59
CA ARG A 164 -4.44 -9.17 8.04
C ARG A 164 -3.87 -7.97 8.80
N VAL A 165 -3.25 -7.02 8.11
CA VAL A 165 -2.80 -5.79 8.76
C VAL A 165 -4.04 -4.95 9.07
N PRO A 166 -4.29 -4.58 10.33
CA PRO A 166 -5.41 -3.70 10.67
C PRO A 166 -5.37 -2.46 9.78
N VAL A 167 -6.52 -2.11 9.18
CA VAL A 167 -6.65 -0.97 8.26
C VAL A 167 -5.91 0.21 8.85
N ALA A 168 -4.93 0.72 8.11
CA ALA A 168 -4.16 1.86 8.55
C ALA A 168 -5.13 2.99 8.92
N LYS A 169 -4.94 3.60 10.09
CA LYS A 169 -5.62 4.84 10.44
C LYS A 169 -5.48 5.78 9.25
N LEU A 170 -6.59 6.40 8.81
CA LEU A 170 -6.59 7.39 7.74
C LEU A 170 -5.41 8.33 7.94
N SER A 171 -4.58 8.43 6.92
CA SER A 171 -3.45 9.35 6.91
C SER A 171 -3.96 10.78 7.05
N ALA A 172 -3.08 11.70 7.47
CA ALA A 172 -3.45 13.11 7.59
C ALA A 172 -3.99 13.67 6.26
N GLY A 173 -3.43 13.26 5.12
CA GLY A 173 -3.89 13.65 3.79
C GLY A 173 -5.24 13.07 3.41
N GLU A 174 -5.54 11.82 3.77
CA GLU A 174 -6.86 11.23 3.54
C GLU A 174 -7.93 11.89 4.41
N ILE A 175 -7.62 12.19 5.68
CA ILE A 175 -8.49 12.97 6.56
C ILE A 175 -8.79 14.34 5.94
N GLU A 176 -7.77 15.03 5.44
CA GLU A 176 -7.93 16.35 4.80
C GLU A 176 -8.74 16.28 3.51
N LYS A 177 -8.53 15.24 2.69
CA LYS A 177 -9.32 15.01 1.48
C LYS A 177 -10.79 14.80 1.81
N MET A 178 -11.11 13.95 2.78
CA MET A 178 -12.50 13.68 3.20
C MET A 178 -13.16 14.93 3.81
N LEU A 179 -12.41 15.72 4.59
CA LEU A 179 -12.91 17.00 5.11
C LEU A 179 -13.15 18.01 3.98
N ALA A 180 -12.26 18.08 2.98
CA ALA A 180 -12.41 18.96 1.84
C ALA A 180 -13.59 18.57 0.95
N GLU A 181 -13.85 17.27 0.80
CA GLU A 181 -14.98 16.75 0.03
C GLU A 181 -16.34 17.11 0.65
N GLY A 182 -16.48 16.97 1.98
CA GLY A 182 -17.73 17.31 2.66
C GLY A 182 -17.91 18.80 2.99
N ALA A 183 -16.84 19.61 2.97
CA ALA A 183 -16.88 21.01 3.39
C ALA A 183 -17.88 21.89 2.60
N PRO A 184 -17.94 21.82 1.25
CA PRO A 184 -18.91 22.61 0.48
C PRO A 184 -20.35 22.27 0.85
N TRP A 185 -20.65 20.98 1.04
CA TRP A 185 -21.98 20.51 1.43
C TRP A 185 -22.36 20.94 2.83
N ARG A 186 -21.41 20.90 3.77
CA ARG A 186 -21.61 21.41 5.14
C ARG A 186 -22.00 22.88 5.12
N GLU A 187 -21.26 23.75 4.42
CA GLU A 187 -21.55 25.18 4.40
C GLU A 187 -22.91 25.48 3.77
N LEU A 188 -23.22 24.81 2.66
CA LEU A 188 -24.48 25.02 1.95
C LEU A 188 -25.68 24.56 2.79
N MET A 189 -25.59 23.37 3.41
CA MET A 189 -26.64 22.84 4.27
C MET A 189 -26.81 23.67 5.54
N LEU A 190 -25.73 24.13 6.18
CA LEU A 190 -25.82 25.00 7.34
C LEU A 190 -26.49 26.34 7.01
N THR A 191 -26.11 26.96 5.90
CA THR A 191 -26.72 28.22 5.46
C THR A 191 -28.23 28.06 5.25
N PHE A 192 -28.66 26.97 4.62
CA PHE A 192 -30.08 26.65 4.47
C PHE A 192 -30.77 26.44 5.84
N LEU A 193 -30.18 25.62 6.71
CA LEU A 193 -30.77 25.32 8.02
C LEU A 193 -30.87 26.56 8.91
N GLU A 194 -29.96 27.52 8.78
CA GLU A 194 -30.06 28.81 9.47
C GLU A 194 -31.27 29.61 9.02
N VAL A 195 -31.50 29.69 7.70
CA VAL A 195 -32.70 30.32 7.14
C VAL A 195 -33.94 29.60 7.64
N ALA A 196 -33.99 28.27 7.51
CA ALA A 196 -35.12 27.45 7.93
C ALA A 196 -35.39 27.54 9.45
N SER A 197 -34.36 27.80 10.27
CA SER A 197 -34.48 27.99 11.72
C SER A 197 -34.85 29.42 12.14
N HIS A 198 -34.98 30.35 11.19
CA HIS A 198 -35.34 31.73 11.49
C HIS A 198 -36.72 31.79 12.18
N PRO A 199 -36.94 32.64 13.19
CA PRO A 199 -38.21 32.67 13.94
C PRO A 199 -39.47 32.89 13.08
N LEU A 200 -39.33 33.52 11.91
CA LEU A 200 -40.42 33.69 10.95
C LEU A 200 -40.78 32.41 10.18
N LEU A 201 -39.85 31.48 10.00
CA LEU A 201 -40.10 30.19 9.34
C LEU A 201 -40.35 29.08 10.36
N GLY A 202 -39.59 29.07 11.46
CA GLY A 202 -39.81 28.18 12.61
C GLY A 202 -39.73 26.69 12.30
N LEU A 203 -39.03 26.27 11.24
CA LEU A 203 -39.05 24.88 10.77
C LEU A 203 -38.20 23.94 11.64
N LEU A 204 -37.21 24.48 12.37
CA LEU A 204 -36.33 23.73 13.26
C LEU A 204 -35.74 24.60 14.37
N PRO A 205 -35.26 24.01 15.48
CA PRO A 205 -34.70 24.76 16.60
C PRO A 205 -33.40 25.49 16.23
N ARG A 206 -33.41 26.83 16.30
CA ARG A 206 -32.24 27.69 16.03
C ARG A 206 -31.01 27.33 16.86
N GLU A 207 -31.21 26.98 18.13
CA GLU A 207 -30.13 26.60 19.03
C GLU A 207 -29.37 25.37 18.55
N ARG A 208 -30.06 24.39 17.95
CA ARG A 208 -29.42 23.19 17.41
C ARG A 208 -28.58 23.49 16.18
N VAL A 209 -29.07 24.34 15.27
CA VAL A 209 -28.31 24.77 14.09
C VAL A 209 -27.07 25.57 14.52
N ALA A 210 -27.24 26.48 15.48
CA ALA A 210 -26.13 27.26 16.03
C ALA A 210 -25.07 26.39 16.71
N ALA A 211 -25.48 25.34 17.44
CA ALA A 211 -24.57 24.39 18.08
C ALA A 211 -23.71 23.63 17.06
N VAL A 212 -24.27 23.24 15.92
CA VAL A 212 -23.51 22.62 14.82
C VAL A 212 -22.52 23.63 14.22
N ARG A 213 -22.91 24.90 14.05
CA ARG A 213 -22.02 25.91 13.45
C ARG A 213 -20.86 26.36 14.35
N ALA A 214 -21.03 26.31 15.67
CA ALA A 214 -20.03 26.79 16.63
C ALA A 214 -18.69 26.03 16.58
N GLY A 215 -18.69 24.81 16.06
CA GLY A 215 -17.50 23.96 15.91
C GLY A 215 -16.53 24.45 14.83
N SER A 216 -15.22 24.43 15.13
CA SER A 216 -14.17 24.90 14.20
C SER A 216 -13.04 23.88 13.97
N GLY A 217 -12.92 22.87 14.82
CA GLY A 217 -11.89 21.83 14.71
C GLY A 217 -12.20 20.74 13.68
N LYS A 218 -11.18 19.94 13.31
CA LYS A 218 -11.35 18.76 12.42
C LYS A 218 -12.39 17.78 12.96
N LEU A 219 -12.39 17.56 14.28
CA LEU A 219 -13.36 16.69 14.95
C LEU A 219 -14.76 17.30 14.95
N ASP A 220 -14.87 18.62 15.08
CA ASP A 220 -16.17 19.29 15.04
C ASP A 220 -16.76 19.20 13.64
N LYS A 221 -15.97 19.49 12.60
CA LYS A 221 -16.40 19.31 11.20
C LYS A 221 -16.85 17.87 10.91
N ALA A 222 -16.13 16.87 11.44
CA ALA A 222 -16.52 15.47 11.31
C ALA A 222 -17.85 15.16 12.02
N ARG A 223 -18.08 15.75 13.20
CA ARG A 223 -19.36 15.64 13.92
C ARG A 223 -20.49 16.36 13.18
N ASP A 224 -20.21 17.49 12.54
CA ASP A 224 -21.21 18.21 11.73
C ASP A 224 -21.66 17.39 10.53
N PHE A 225 -20.75 16.64 9.90
CA PHE A 225 -21.09 15.73 8.80
C PHE A 225 -22.04 14.60 9.25
N VAL A 226 -22.07 14.26 10.54
CA VAL A 226 -23.06 13.33 11.12
C VAL A 226 -24.33 14.07 11.55
N ALA A 227 -24.19 15.24 12.17
CA ALA A 227 -25.30 16.00 12.72
C ALA A 227 -26.22 16.57 11.63
N LEU A 228 -25.66 16.99 10.50
CA LEU A 228 -26.43 17.59 9.40
C LEU A 228 -27.44 16.60 8.79
N PRO A 229 -27.05 15.42 8.27
CA PRO A 229 -28.01 14.41 7.83
C PRO A 229 -29.00 14.02 8.93
N GLY A 230 -28.54 13.96 10.19
CA GLY A 230 -29.40 13.70 11.34
C GLY A 230 -30.51 14.74 11.52
N LEU A 231 -30.21 16.03 11.37
CA LEU A 231 -31.21 17.12 11.43
C LEU A 231 -32.21 17.03 10.27
N PHE A 232 -31.77 16.69 9.06
CA PHE A 232 -32.69 16.49 7.93
C PHE A 232 -33.62 15.29 8.16
N ALA A 233 -33.10 14.20 8.71
CA ALA A 233 -33.90 13.02 9.02
C ALA A 233 -34.91 13.31 10.14
N GLU A 234 -34.47 13.95 11.22
CA GLU A 234 -35.29 14.24 12.40
C GLU A 234 -36.41 15.24 12.10
N PHE A 235 -36.13 16.28 11.31
CA PHE A 235 -37.10 17.31 10.92
C PHE A 235 -37.64 17.11 9.50
N SER A 236 -37.62 15.87 9.00
CA SER A 236 -38.00 15.53 7.62
C SER A 236 -39.40 16.05 7.26
N SER A 237 -40.40 15.86 8.13
CA SER A 237 -41.77 16.35 7.89
C SER A 237 -41.87 17.88 7.76
N ALA A 238 -41.02 18.62 8.49
CA ALA A 238 -41.01 20.08 8.43
C ALA A 238 -40.26 20.59 7.20
N LEU A 239 -39.30 19.82 6.70
CA LEU A 239 -38.39 20.17 5.60
C LEU A 239 -38.77 19.56 4.25
N GLU A 240 -39.76 18.67 4.21
CA GLU A 240 -40.21 17.98 3.02
C GLU A 240 -40.57 18.96 1.89
N GLY A 241 -39.97 18.75 0.72
CA GLY A 241 -40.16 19.61 -0.47
C GLY A 241 -39.58 21.03 -0.33
N LYS A 242 -38.91 21.38 0.77
CA LYS A 242 -38.39 22.74 1.03
C LYS A 242 -36.89 22.86 0.91
N HIS A 243 -36.15 21.75 0.84
CA HIS A 243 -34.69 21.77 0.67
C HIS A 243 -34.28 21.28 -0.72
N PRO A 244 -33.23 21.88 -1.33
CA PRO A 244 -32.74 21.46 -2.65
C PRO A 244 -31.72 20.31 -2.61
N PHE A 245 -31.48 19.72 -1.43
CA PHE A 245 -30.41 18.73 -1.24
C PHE A 245 -30.77 17.32 -1.74
N PRO A 246 -29.96 16.73 -2.64
CA PRO A 246 -30.11 15.35 -3.03
C PRO A 246 -29.82 14.36 -1.89
N ALA A 247 -30.51 13.22 -1.88
CA ALA A 247 -30.33 12.16 -0.88
C ALA A 247 -28.89 11.61 -0.86
N ASP A 248 -28.27 11.42 -2.03
CA ASP A 248 -26.90 10.92 -2.15
C ASP A 248 -25.86 11.83 -1.47
N LYS A 249 -26.14 13.13 -1.34
CA LYS A 249 -25.26 14.08 -0.64
C LYS A 249 -25.43 14.04 0.87
N LEU A 250 -26.63 13.75 1.36
CA LEU A 250 -26.86 13.48 2.78
C LEU A 250 -26.19 12.17 3.18
N ASP A 251 -26.30 11.13 2.36
CA ASP A 251 -25.64 9.83 2.57
C ASP A 251 -24.11 9.95 2.50
N LEU A 252 -23.59 10.75 1.57
CA LEU A 252 -22.16 11.06 1.48
C LEU A 252 -21.66 11.69 2.79
N LEU A 253 -22.32 12.73 3.29
CA LEU A 253 -21.92 13.37 4.55
C LEU A 253 -22.00 12.40 5.73
N ALA A 254 -23.06 11.59 5.83
CA ALA A 254 -23.18 10.58 6.88
C ALA A 254 -22.02 9.58 6.84
N THR A 255 -21.65 9.12 5.63
CA THR A 255 -20.53 8.20 5.41
C THR A 255 -19.18 8.82 5.77
N LEU A 256 -18.90 10.03 5.27
CA LEU A 256 -17.67 10.78 5.57
C LEU A 256 -17.56 11.07 7.07
N GLY A 257 -18.64 11.55 7.70
CA GLY A 257 -18.71 11.86 9.12
C GLY A 257 -18.47 10.63 9.99
N GLY A 258 -19.14 9.51 9.69
CA GLY A 258 -18.95 8.25 10.42
C GLY A 258 -17.49 7.76 10.37
N ALA A 259 -16.87 7.79 9.19
CA ALA A 259 -15.47 7.43 9.02
C ALA A 259 -14.50 8.40 9.73
N LEU A 260 -14.77 9.71 9.67
CA LEU A 260 -13.92 10.73 10.27
C LEU A 260 -14.03 10.76 11.80
N VAL A 261 -15.22 10.64 12.39
CA VAL A 261 -15.39 10.66 13.86
C VAL A 261 -14.64 9.52 14.54
N GLN A 262 -14.52 8.36 13.88
CA GLN A 262 -13.76 7.21 14.39
C GLN A 262 -12.24 7.42 14.34
N GLN A 263 -11.74 8.31 13.47
CA GLN A 263 -10.33 8.36 13.11
C GLN A 263 -9.64 9.71 13.38
N VAL A 264 -10.41 10.80 13.45
CA VAL A 264 -9.90 12.13 13.81
C VAL A 264 -9.61 12.17 15.31
N ARG A 265 -8.34 12.38 15.66
CA ARG A 265 -7.92 12.57 17.05
C ARG A 265 -8.43 13.89 17.62
N PRO A 266 -8.82 13.94 18.91
CA PRO A 266 -8.96 15.20 19.63
C PRO A 266 -7.63 15.95 19.60
N GLY A 267 -7.66 17.27 19.35
CA GLY A 267 -6.47 18.09 19.06
C GLY A 267 -5.35 18.07 20.10
N ASN A 268 -5.61 17.56 21.31
CA ASN A 268 -4.66 17.51 22.43
C ASN A 268 -4.12 16.09 22.72
N ALA A 269 -4.46 15.07 21.91
CA ALA A 269 -3.96 13.73 22.12
C ALA A 269 -2.49 13.62 21.69
N ALA A 270 -1.61 13.21 22.62
CA ALA A 270 -0.20 13.01 22.34
C ALA A 270 0.02 12.15 21.08
N ALA A 271 0.88 12.62 20.17
CA ALA A 271 1.28 11.86 18.99
C ALA A 271 2.00 10.60 19.45
N THR A 272 1.33 9.46 19.40
CA THR A 272 1.98 8.17 19.60
C THR A 272 2.64 7.81 18.27
N VAL A 273 3.98 7.80 18.24
CA VAL A 273 4.73 7.28 17.11
C VAL A 273 4.20 5.87 16.82
N ALA A 274 3.65 5.67 15.62
CA ALA A 274 3.09 4.38 15.24
C ALA A 274 4.22 3.35 15.19
N LYS A 275 4.30 2.49 16.21
CA LYS A 275 5.16 1.31 16.16
C LYS A 275 4.58 0.34 15.13
N ARG A 276 5.43 -0.19 14.24
CA ARG A 276 5.03 -1.23 13.31
C ARG A 276 4.50 -2.44 14.09
N THR A 277 3.32 -2.93 13.73
CA THR A 277 2.76 -4.14 14.33
C THR A 277 3.48 -5.38 13.78
N PRO A 278 3.50 -6.51 14.50
CA PRO A 278 4.07 -7.76 14.01
C PRO A 278 3.51 -8.16 12.62
N GLU A 279 2.22 -7.93 12.39
CA GLU A 279 1.55 -8.21 11.11
C GLU A 279 2.08 -7.32 9.99
N SER A 280 2.31 -6.02 10.27
CA SER A 280 2.88 -5.09 9.30
C SER A 280 4.33 -5.44 8.94
N ILE A 281 5.12 -5.89 9.91
CA ILE A 281 6.50 -6.35 9.68
C ILE A 281 6.49 -7.59 8.78
N LEU A 282 5.64 -8.58 9.09
CA LEU A 282 5.56 -9.81 8.30
C LEU A 282 5.09 -9.55 6.85
N ARG A 283 4.14 -8.63 6.66
CA ARG A 283 3.74 -8.17 5.32
C ARG A 283 4.91 -7.53 4.57
N ASP A 284 5.66 -6.65 5.23
CA ASP A 284 6.81 -5.98 4.63
C ASP A 284 7.92 -7.01 4.29
N GLN A 285 8.15 -8.02 5.14
CA GLN A 285 9.08 -9.13 4.87
C GLN A 285 8.66 -9.96 3.66
N LEU A 286 7.37 -10.32 3.56
CA LEU A 286 6.81 -10.99 2.37
C LEU A 286 6.97 -10.15 1.11
N ALA A 287 6.75 -8.83 1.20
CA ALA A 287 6.93 -7.93 0.07
C ALA A 287 8.39 -7.83 -0.37
N SER A 288 9.34 -7.85 0.56
CA SER A 288 10.77 -7.94 0.24
C SER A 288 11.10 -9.25 -0.45
N LEU A 289 10.59 -10.38 0.06
CA LEU A 289 10.82 -11.68 -0.56
C LEU A 289 10.24 -11.76 -1.99
N VAL A 290 9.10 -11.12 -2.25
CA VAL A 290 8.55 -10.99 -3.61
C VAL A 290 9.49 -10.18 -4.50
N ALA A 291 9.99 -9.04 -4.03
CA ALA A 291 10.92 -8.20 -4.79
C ALA A 291 12.21 -8.97 -5.11
N ASP A 292 12.82 -9.63 -4.13
CA ASP A 292 14.05 -10.40 -4.31
C ASP A 292 13.90 -11.52 -5.35
N ARG A 293 12.76 -12.22 -5.35
CA ARG A 293 12.48 -13.28 -6.33
C ARG A 293 12.10 -12.73 -7.70
N TYR A 294 11.49 -11.56 -7.76
CA TYR A 294 11.23 -10.87 -9.03
C TYR A 294 12.54 -10.39 -9.67
N ASP A 295 13.50 -9.94 -8.87
CA ASP A 295 14.84 -9.60 -9.37
C ASP A 295 15.53 -10.85 -9.98
N GLN A 296 15.31 -12.05 -9.43
CA GLN A 296 15.79 -13.29 -10.07
C GLN A 296 15.15 -13.54 -11.43
N LEU A 297 13.85 -13.28 -11.58
CA LEU A 297 13.17 -13.35 -12.88
C LEU A 297 13.77 -12.35 -13.88
N GLN A 298 14.09 -11.13 -13.43
CA GLN A 298 14.77 -10.13 -14.25
C GLN A 298 16.18 -10.58 -14.65
N VAL A 299 16.93 -11.21 -13.75
CA VAL A 299 18.25 -11.79 -14.07
C VAL A 299 18.13 -12.88 -15.13
N LEU A 300 17.15 -13.79 -15.03
CA LEU A 300 16.90 -14.82 -16.04
C LEU A 300 16.64 -14.20 -17.42
N ALA A 301 15.77 -13.19 -17.47
CA ALA A 301 15.46 -12.48 -18.71
C ALA A 301 16.69 -11.76 -19.27
N ALA A 302 17.44 -11.05 -18.43
CA ALA A 302 18.62 -10.30 -18.85
C ALA A 302 19.73 -11.20 -19.37
N VAL A 303 19.90 -12.41 -18.82
CA VAL A 303 20.87 -13.38 -19.31
C VAL A 303 20.44 -13.99 -20.65
N ALA A 304 19.15 -14.30 -20.82
CA ALA A 304 18.67 -14.89 -22.07
C ALA A 304 18.56 -13.90 -23.24
N LEU A 305 18.17 -12.65 -22.96
CA LEU A 305 17.79 -11.66 -23.97
C LEU A 305 18.75 -10.47 -24.04
N GLY A 306 19.60 -10.28 -23.03
CA GLY A 306 20.31 -9.04 -22.78
C GLY A 306 19.45 -8.03 -22.01
N LYS A 307 20.11 -7.22 -21.17
CA LYS A 307 19.46 -6.30 -20.23
C LYS A 307 18.41 -5.38 -20.87
N ARG A 308 18.73 -4.72 -21.99
CA ARG A 308 17.80 -3.76 -22.63
C ARG A 308 16.47 -4.41 -23.05
N LYS A 309 16.55 -5.59 -23.70
CA LYS A 309 15.37 -6.33 -24.12
C LYS A 309 14.56 -6.85 -22.93
N ALA A 310 15.24 -7.25 -21.85
CA ALA A 310 14.57 -7.66 -20.62
C ALA A 310 13.81 -6.50 -19.96
N ASP A 311 14.41 -5.31 -19.90
CA ASP A 311 13.77 -4.11 -19.33
C ASP A 311 12.55 -3.66 -20.15
N GLU A 312 12.58 -3.84 -21.48
CA GLU A 312 11.44 -3.57 -22.37
C GLU A 312 10.31 -4.62 -22.26
N LEU A 313 10.68 -5.87 -22.04
CA LEU A 313 9.75 -7.00 -22.02
C LEU A 313 9.04 -7.17 -20.67
N LEU A 314 9.72 -6.86 -19.56
CA LEU A 314 9.20 -7.11 -18.22
C LEU A 314 8.49 -5.88 -17.65
N PRO A 315 7.22 -5.99 -17.21
CA PRO A 315 6.57 -4.89 -16.51
C PRO A 315 7.31 -4.56 -15.22
N ALA A 316 7.29 -3.29 -14.81
CA ALA A 316 7.76 -2.93 -13.49
C ALA A 316 6.81 -3.53 -12.44
N LEU A 317 7.36 -4.23 -11.44
CA LEU A 317 6.60 -5.05 -10.48
C LEU A 317 5.43 -4.29 -9.83
N ARG A 318 5.62 -3.01 -9.49
CA ARG A 318 4.65 -2.19 -8.77
C ARG A 318 3.95 -1.14 -9.62
N SER A 319 4.28 -1.00 -10.90
CA SER A 319 3.69 0.02 -11.75
C SER A 319 2.44 -0.52 -12.42
N ALA A 320 1.40 0.32 -12.48
CA ALA A 320 0.32 0.09 -13.42
C ALA A 320 0.88 0.31 -14.83
N VAL A 321 0.81 -0.70 -15.68
CA VAL A 321 1.10 -0.54 -17.09
C VAL A 321 -0.12 0.14 -17.70
N SER A 322 0.03 1.37 -18.20
CA SER A 322 -0.97 1.93 -19.10
C SER A 322 -0.90 1.11 -20.38
N PHE A 323 -1.79 0.15 -20.54
CA PHE A 323 -2.05 -0.39 -21.86
C PHE A 323 -2.64 0.76 -22.67
N GLY A 324 -1.80 1.37 -23.50
CA GLY A 324 -2.29 2.28 -24.52
C GLY A 324 -3.32 1.54 -25.35
N SER A 325 -4.52 2.10 -25.44
CA SER A 325 -5.56 1.62 -26.35
C SER A 325 -5.03 1.73 -27.78
N THR A 326 -4.38 0.67 -28.27
CA THR A 326 -4.26 0.46 -29.70
C THR A 326 -5.47 -0.37 -30.13
N GLU A 327 -6.54 0.34 -30.46
CA GLU A 327 -7.45 -0.10 -31.49
C GLU A 327 -7.61 1.05 -32.47
N THR A 328 -6.67 1.09 -33.42
CA THR A 328 -6.98 1.45 -34.80
C THR A 328 -8.13 0.54 -35.26
N ALA A 329 -9.35 1.01 -35.07
CA ALA A 329 -10.48 0.55 -35.85
C ALA A 329 -10.35 1.20 -37.23
N ASP A 330 -9.98 0.35 -38.18
CA ASP A 330 -10.13 0.52 -39.63
C ASP A 330 -11.40 1.33 -39.95
N ALA A 331 -11.22 2.47 -40.59
CA ALA A 331 -12.32 3.18 -41.22
C ALA A 331 -12.66 2.42 -42.51
N PRO A 332 -13.87 1.88 -42.69
CA PRO A 332 -14.24 1.28 -43.95
C PRO A 332 -14.28 2.36 -45.03
N GLU A 333 -13.46 2.13 -46.05
CA GLU A 333 -13.44 2.84 -47.32
C GLU A 333 -14.85 2.82 -47.94
N SER A 334 -15.44 4.00 -48.11
CA SER A 334 -16.73 4.21 -48.75
C SER A 334 -16.68 3.85 -50.24
N PRO A 335 -17.57 2.99 -50.78
CA PRO A 335 -17.77 2.87 -52.22
C PRO A 335 -18.63 4.03 -52.77
N PRO A 336 -18.60 4.27 -54.10
CA PRO A 336 -18.80 5.59 -54.70
C PRO A 336 -20.28 5.97 -54.86
N ALA A 337 -20.59 7.23 -54.52
CA ALA A 337 -21.87 7.85 -54.88
C ALA A 337 -21.81 8.37 -56.33
N SER A 338 -22.44 7.64 -57.25
CA SER A 338 -22.96 8.23 -58.48
C SER A 338 -24.41 8.67 -58.24
N GLY A 339 -24.72 9.92 -58.57
CA GLY A 339 -26.10 10.42 -58.54
C GLY A 339 -26.22 11.93 -58.42
N THR A 340 -26.03 12.61 -59.55
CA THR A 340 -26.38 14.02 -59.85
C THR A 340 -27.70 14.52 -59.27
N ALA A 341 -27.74 15.76 -58.77
CA ALA A 341 -28.57 16.85 -59.31
C ALA A 341 -28.43 18.18 -58.53
N GLU A 342 -28.07 19.23 -59.30
CA GLU A 342 -28.52 20.62 -59.24
C GLU A 342 -28.34 21.52 -57.99
N ARG A 343 -27.45 22.51 -58.18
CA ARG A 343 -27.47 23.88 -57.62
C ARG A 343 -28.62 24.68 -58.29
N PRO A 344 -29.23 25.71 -57.68
CA PRO A 344 -28.56 26.99 -57.33
C PRO A 344 -29.01 27.53 -55.95
N GLY A 345 -28.20 28.23 -55.14
CA GLY A 345 -27.61 29.56 -55.38
C GLY A 345 -28.41 30.63 -54.62
N ALA A 346 -27.78 31.34 -53.66
CA ALA A 346 -27.91 32.78 -53.41
C ALA A 346 -27.36 33.17 -52.02
N ASN A 347 -26.27 33.95 -52.06
CA ASN A 347 -25.80 34.81 -50.98
C ASN A 347 -26.81 35.94 -50.72
N GLY A 348 -26.90 36.39 -49.48
CA GLY A 348 -27.60 37.62 -49.10
C GLY A 348 -27.16 38.15 -47.75
N THR A 349 -26.12 38.98 -47.76
CA THR A 349 -25.76 40.00 -46.75
C THR A 349 -26.93 40.94 -46.43
N ALA A 350 -27.12 41.32 -45.16
CA ALA A 350 -27.41 42.71 -44.73
C ALA A 350 -27.62 42.85 -43.20
N GLU A 351 -26.83 43.77 -42.62
CA GLU A 351 -27.19 44.86 -41.70
C GLU A 351 -28.40 44.75 -40.73
N ARG A 352 -28.07 44.82 -39.41
CA ARG A 352 -28.42 45.85 -38.39
C ARG A 352 -29.71 46.71 -38.55
N PRO A 353 -30.11 47.46 -37.50
CA PRO A 353 -30.92 47.13 -36.32
C PRO A 353 -32.32 47.80 -36.34
N GLY A 354 -33.22 47.47 -35.41
CA GLY A 354 -34.47 48.22 -35.26
C GLY A 354 -35.39 47.70 -34.17
N ALA A 355 -36.05 48.63 -33.50
CA ALA A 355 -36.73 48.50 -32.22
C ALA A 355 -38.21 48.05 -32.29
N ASN A 356 -38.78 47.93 -31.09
CA ASN A 356 -40.20 48.09 -30.69
C ASN A 356 -41.10 46.86 -30.54
N GLY A 357 -41.87 46.91 -29.44
CA GLY A 357 -43.16 46.23 -29.24
C GLY A 357 -43.17 45.36 -27.98
N THR A 358 -43.42 45.88 -26.75
CA THR A 358 -44.73 46.08 -26.08
C THR A 358 -45.72 44.92 -26.13
N ALA A 359 -46.46 44.83 -25.01
CA ALA A 359 -47.62 43.98 -24.71
C ALA A 359 -47.24 42.53 -24.34
N GLU A 360 -47.86 41.86 -23.38
CA GLU A 360 -48.82 42.14 -22.32
C GLU A 360 -48.94 40.79 -21.57
N MET A 361 -49.14 40.81 -20.25
CA MET A 361 -50.13 40.00 -19.49
C MET A 361 -50.68 38.70 -20.15
N PRO A 362 -50.82 37.60 -19.40
CA PRO A 362 -51.93 37.57 -18.46
C PRO A 362 -51.70 36.86 -17.12
N GLU A 363 -52.59 37.26 -16.22
CA GLU A 363 -53.02 36.61 -15.00
C GLU A 363 -53.46 35.15 -15.21
N GLY A 364 -53.33 34.38 -14.14
CA GLY A 364 -53.82 33.03 -13.95
C GLY A 364 -53.33 32.48 -12.62
#